data_AF-A0A420CFR7-F1
#
_entry.id   AF-A0A420CFR7-F1
#
_cell.length_a   1.000
_cell.length_b   1.000
_cell.length_c   1.000
_cell.angle_alpha   90.00
_cell.angle_beta   90.00
_cell.angle_gamma   90.00
#
_symmetry.space_group_name_H-M   'P 1'
#
loop_
_entity.id
_entity.type
_entity.pdbx_description
1 polymer ?
#
loop_
_entity_poly.entity_id
_entity_poly.type
_entity_poly.pdbx_seq_one_letter_code
_entity_poly.pdbx_strand_id
1 'polypeptide(L)'
;MKDIFEFKIVIHEDMPENLVDRFIAFIEGCSVYWGGGCSDNQINGGLYTDENIIININDFVKEFVEFFLHLEITIQKIEIDIEDFYFYRFDHDFFIENYSSLPVNIGCWKL
;
A
#
# COMPACT_ATOMS: atom_id res chain seq x y z
N MET A 1 6.33 -13.68 -11.83
CA MET A 1 5.88 -12.79 -10.73
C MET A 1 5.04 -11.69 -11.35
N LYS A 2 4.05 -11.18 -10.63
CA LYS A 2 3.22 -10.08 -11.12
C LYS A 2 3.16 -8.94 -10.11
N ASP A 3 3.22 -7.72 -10.62
CA ASP A 3 3.14 -6.51 -9.83
C ASP A 3 1.69 -6.21 -9.45
N ILE A 4 1.49 -5.64 -8.27
CA ILE A 4 0.18 -5.25 -7.73
C ILE A 4 0.05 -3.74 -7.77
N PHE A 5 0.95 -3.03 -7.07
CA PHE A 5 1.05 -1.57 -7.09
C PHE A 5 2.43 -1.11 -6.60
N GLU A 6 2.80 0.11 -6.96
CA GLU A 6 3.86 0.87 -6.29
C GLU A 6 3.27 1.79 -5.23
N PHE A 7 4.04 2.09 -4.19
CA PHE A 7 3.60 2.99 -3.14
C PHE A 7 4.72 3.83 -2.55
N LYS A 8 4.30 4.94 -1.93
CA LYS A 8 5.12 5.77 -1.07
C LYS A 8 4.29 6.30 0.09
N ILE A 9 4.77 6.06 1.32
CA ILE A 9 4.15 6.57 2.54
C ILE A 9 5.14 7.46 3.25
N VAL A 10 4.72 8.70 3.51
CA VAL A 10 5.50 9.70 4.26
C VAL A 10 4.87 9.86 5.64
N ILE A 11 5.69 9.76 6.67
CA ILE A 11 5.33 9.85 8.09
C ILE A 11 5.85 11.20 8.62
N HIS A 12 5.08 11.86 9.48
CA HIS A 12 5.40 13.20 9.98
C HIS A 12 6.60 13.24 10.94
N GLU A 13 6.79 12.16 11.69
CA GLU A 13 7.80 11.99 12.73
C GLU A 13 8.67 10.75 12.43
N ASP A 14 9.58 10.44 13.34
CA ASP A 14 10.43 9.25 13.24
C ASP A 14 9.58 7.97 13.16
N MET A 15 9.98 7.09 12.24
CA MET A 15 9.32 5.82 12.05
C MET A 15 9.50 4.91 13.29
N PRO A 16 8.46 4.19 13.73
CA PRO A 16 8.61 3.18 14.79
C PRO A 16 9.69 2.16 14.40
N GLU A 17 10.58 1.81 15.34
CA GLU A 17 11.72 0.90 15.10
C GLU A 17 11.31 -0.45 14.48
N ASN A 18 10.09 -0.93 14.75
CA ASN A 18 9.56 -2.19 14.26
C ASN A 18 8.57 -2.06 13.10
N LEU A 19 8.39 -0.88 12.50
CA LEU A 19 7.40 -0.67 11.45
C LEU A 19 7.66 -1.57 10.24
N VAL A 20 8.92 -1.68 9.83
CA VAL A 20 9.32 -2.50 8.68
C VAL A 20 9.02 -3.98 8.93
N ASP A 21 9.39 -4.51 10.11
CA ASP A 21 9.12 -5.91 10.45
C ASP A 21 7.62 -6.20 10.51
N ARG A 22 6.82 -5.29 11.06
CA ARG A 22 5.35 -5.40 11.11
C ARG A 22 4.74 -5.34 9.71
N PHE A 23 5.28 -4.48 8.84
CA PHE A 23 4.84 -4.35 7.45
C PHE A 23 5.15 -5.61 6.65
N ILE A 24 6.37 -6.15 6.77
CA ILE A 24 6.76 -7.40 6.14
C ILE A 24 5.85 -8.54 6.62
N ALA A 25 5.63 -8.67 7.93
CA ALA A 25 4.74 -9.70 8.47
C ALA A 25 3.29 -9.58 7.96
N PHE A 26 2.80 -8.36 7.78
CA PHE A 26 1.47 -8.10 7.20
C PHE A 26 1.39 -8.59 5.74
N ILE A 27 2.30 -8.13 4.87
CA ILE A 27 2.23 -8.48 3.44
C ILE A 27 2.53 -9.97 3.19
N GLU A 28 3.42 -10.59 3.96
CA GLU A 28 3.68 -12.03 3.87
C GLU A 28 2.45 -12.85 4.28
N GLY A 29 1.67 -12.37 5.25
CA GLY A 29 0.37 -12.94 5.61
C GLY A 29 -0.64 -12.94 4.45
N CYS A 30 -0.49 -12.01 3.50
CA CYS A 30 -1.28 -11.90 2.28
C CYS A 30 -0.66 -12.64 1.08
N SER A 31 0.43 -13.40 1.25
CA SER A 31 1.21 -13.98 0.14
C SER A 31 1.73 -12.93 -0.86
N VAL A 32 2.07 -11.74 -0.34
CA VAL A 32 2.62 -10.61 -1.08
C VAL A 32 4.06 -10.38 -0.63
N TYR A 33 4.88 -9.91 -1.56
CA TYR A 33 6.27 -9.59 -1.35
C TYR A 33 6.52 -8.11 -1.64
N TRP A 34 7.56 -7.56 -1.05
CA TRP A 34 7.94 -6.16 -1.20
C TRP A 34 9.36 -6.03 -1.74
N GLY A 35 9.50 -5.24 -2.80
CA GLY A 35 10.77 -4.74 -3.29
C GLY A 35 10.82 -3.23 -3.09
N GLY A 36 11.63 -2.76 -2.14
CA GLY A 36 11.65 -1.35 -1.82
C GLY A 36 12.61 -0.97 -0.72
N GLY A 37 12.37 0.21 -0.15
CA GLY A 37 13.26 0.81 0.83
C GLY A 37 12.52 1.58 1.91
N CYS A 38 13.22 1.70 3.04
CA CYS A 38 12.80 2.47 4.18
C CYS A 38 13.88 3.52 4.50
N SER A 39 13.45 4.72 4.87
CA SER A 39 14.26 5.78 5.46
C SER A 39 13.56 6.34 6.69
N ASP A 40 14.20 7.25 7.42
CA ASP A 40 13.80 7.73 8.75
C ASP A 40 12.30 8.11 8.89
N ASN A 41 11.68 8.62 7.83
CA ASN A 41 10.28 9.03 7.82
C ASN A 41 9.48 8.52 6.59
N GLN A 42 9.98 7.53 5.88
CA GLN A 42 9.35 7.08 4.63
C GLN A 42 9.54 5.58 4.38
N ILE A 43 8.47 4.93 3.92
CA ILE A 43 8.52 3.59 3.34
C ILE A 43 7.98 3.64 1.91
N ASN A 44 8.62 2.94 0.98
CA ASN A 44 8.24 2.93 -0.43
C ASN A 44 8.66 1.64 -1.13
N GLY A 45 8.11 1.41 -2.31
CA GLY A 45 8.52 0.33 -3.21
C GLY A 45 7.35 -0.26 -3.98
N GLY A 46 7.61 -1.38 -4.63
CA GLY A 46 6.61 -2.18 -5.32
C GLY A 46 6.16 -3.37 -4.47
N LEU A 47 4.86 -3.68 -4.54
CA LEU A 47 4.30 -4.93 -4.06
C LEU A 47 4.01 -5.86 -5.22
N TYR A 48 4.42 -7.12 -5.08
CA TYR A 48 4.25 -8.14 -6.10
C TYR A 48 3.91 -9.49 -5.47
N THR A 49 3.36 -10.40 -6.27
CA THR A 49 3.02 -11.76 -5.84
C THR A 49 3.36 -12.78 -6.92
N ASP A 50 3.21 -14.07 -6.60
CA ASP A 50 3.30 -15.14 -7.58
C ASP A 50 2.16 -15.04 -8.59
N GLU A 51 2.41 -15.42 -9.85
CA GLU A 51 1.43 -15.30 -10.93
C GLU A 51 0.13 -16.07 -10.65
N ASN A 52 0.23 -17.17 -9.89
CA ASN A 52 -0.89 -18.05 -9.57
C ASN A 52 -1.77 -17.54 -8.41
N ILE A 53 -1.30 -16.55 -7.65
CA ILE A 53 -2.05 -16.01 -6.51
C ILE A 53 -3.10 -15.02 -7.00
N ILE A 54 -4.37 -15.21 -6.62
CA ILE A 54 -5.46 -14.30 -6.96
C ILE A 54 -5.64 -13.32 -5.81
N ILE A 55 -5.47 -12.02 -6.09
CA ILE A 55 -5.66 -10.93 -5.13
C ILE A 55 -6.92 -10.17 -5.51
N ASN A 56 -7.82 -9.94 -4.55
CA ASN A 56 -8.85 -8.93 -4.69
C ASN A 56 -8.24 -7.56 -4.39
N ILE A 57 -8.06 -6.74 -5.42
CA ILE A 57 -7.39 -5.45 -5.28
C ILE A 57 -8.13 -4.50 -4.32
N ASN A 58 -9.46 -4.53 -4.31
CA ASN A 58 -10.25 -3.65 -3.45
C ASN A 58 -10.02 -3.97 -1.97
N ASP A 59 -10.12 -5.26 -1.63
CA ASP A 59 -9.88 -5.72 -0.26
C ASP A 59 -8.42 -5.47 0.15
N PHE A 60 -7.47 -5.76 -0.75
CA PHE A 60 -6.06 -5.64 -0.44
C PHE A 60 -5.61 -4.18 -0.24
N VAL A 61 -6.01 -3.25 -1.11
CA VAL A 61 -5.67 -1.82 -0.94
C VAL A 61 -6.33 -1.27 0.33
N LYS A 62 -7.55 -1.73 0.65
CA LYS A 62 -8.23 -1.38 1.89
C LYS A 62 -7.46 -1.85 3.13
N GLU A 63 -7.12 -3.13 3.19
CA GLU A 63 -6.35 -3.72 4.29
C GLU A 63 -4.96 -3.08 4.42
N PHE A 64 -4.31 -2.77 3.30
CA PHE A 64 -3.03 -2.08 3.26
C PHE A 64 -3.13 -0.70 3.92
N VAL A 65 -4.12 0.12 3.56
CA VAL A 65 -4.29 1.45 4.18
C VAL A 65 -4.68 1.33 5.65
N GLU A 66 -5.58 0.42 5.99
CA GLU A 66 -5.99 0.17 7.38
C GLU A 66 -4.83 -0.29 8.26
N PHE A 67 -3.89 -1.09 7.74
CA PHE A 67 -2.69 -1.50 8.47
C PHE A 67 -1.94 -0.27 9.00
N PHE A 68 -1.65 0.72 8.15
CA PHE A 68 -0.89 1.92 8.56
C PHE A 68 -1.69 2.81 9.51
N LEU A 69 -3.01 2.92 9.35
CA LEU A 69 -3.86 3.69 10.27
C LEU A 69 -3.88 3.11 11.68
N HIS A 70 -3.76 1.78 11.81
CA HIS A 70 -3.70 1.11 13.12
C HIS A 70 -2.31 1.15 13.78
N LEU A 71 -1.28 1.73 13.14
CA LEU A 71 0.05 1.83 13.73
C LEU A 71 0.19 2.97 14.75
N GLU A 72 -0.86 3.77 14.97
CA GLU A 72 -0.83 4.98 15.82
C GLU A 72 0.27 5.99 15.39
N ILE A 73 0.62 6.00 14.10
CA ILE A 73 1.58 6.94 13.51
C ILE A 73 0.86 8.10 12.82
N THR A 74 1.51 9.26 12.77
CA THR A 74 1.00 10.40 12.02
C THR A 74 1.44 10.31 10.56
N ILE A 75 0.51 9.89 9.68
CA ILE A 75 0.76 9.79 8.23
C ILE A 75 0.59 11.17 7.59
N GLN A 76 1.62 11.63 6.88
CA GLN A 76 1.56 12.86 6.09
C GLN A 76 0.93 12.62 4.72
N LYS A 77 1.29 11.51 4.06
CA LYS A 77 0.84 11.19 2.71
C LYS A 77 0.96 9.70 2.43
N ILE A 78 -0.01 9.14 1.72
CA ILE A 78 0.08 7.83 1.08
C ILE A 78 -0.15 8.03 -0.41
N GLU A 79 0.79 7.57 -1.23
CA GLU A 79 0.66 7.48 -2.68
C GLU A 79 0.66 6.01 -3.05
N ILE A 80 -0.32 5.58 -3.85
CA ILE A 80 -0.45 4.23 -4.38
C ILE A 80 -0.70 4.34 -5.87
N ASP A 81 0.17 3.76 -6.69
CA ASP A 81 0.00 3.65 -8.13
C ASP A 81 -0.25 2.19 -8.48
N ILE A 82 -1.52 1.87 -8.78
CA ILE A 82 -1.96 0.51 -9.04
C ILE A 82 -1.61 0.09 -10.47
N GLU A 83 -1.18 -1.15 -10.63
CA GLU A 83 -0.87 -1.72 -11.94
C GLU A 83 -2.13 -1.77 -12.82
N ASP A 84 -1.99 -1.44 -14.11
CA ASP A 84 -3.11 -1.22 -15.04
C ASP A 84 -4.12 -2.38 -15.04
N PHE A 85 -3.64 -3.63 -15.04
CA PHE A 85 -4.50 -4.82 -14.99
C PHE A 85 -5.41 -4.88 -13.75
N TYR A 86 -4.91 -4.42 -12.60
CA TYR A 86 -5.66 -4.35 -11.35
C TYR A 86 -6.53 -3.09 -11.29
N PHE A 87 -6.06 -1.98 -11.87
CA PHE A 87 -6.75 -0.69 -11.80
C PHE A 87 -8.16 -0.72 -12.39
N TYR A 88 -8.40 -1.44 -13.50
CA TYR A 88 -9.75 -1.59 -14.07
C TYR A 88 -10.76 -2.30 -13.14
N ARG A 89 -10.28 -3.01 -12.12
CA ARG A 89 -11.11 -3.71 -11.14
C ARG A 89 -11.19 -2.96 -9.81
N PHE A 90 -10.45 -1.86 -9.67
CA PHE A 90 -10.41 -1.06 -8.47
C PHE A 90 -11.58 -0.08 -8.45
N ASP A 91 -12.39 -0.13 -7.39
CA ASP A 91 -13.51 0.77 -7.15
C ASP A 91 -13.00 2.05 -6.50
N HIS A 92 -12.40 2.89 -7.33
CA HIS A 92 -11.77 4.12 -6.90
C HIS A 92 -12.75 5.08 -6.21
N ASP A 93 -13.96 5.23 -6.75
CA ASP A 93 -14.96 6.15 -6.20
C ASP A 93 -15.40 5.70 -4.80
N PHE A 94 -15.73 4.42 -4.63
CA PHE A 94 -16.06 3.87 -3.31
C PHE A 94 -14.89 4.01 -2.31
N PHE A 95 -13.65 3.81 -2.77
CA PHE A 95 -12.48 3.96 -1.92
C PHE A 95 -12.32 5.41 -1.43
N ILE A 96 -12.35 6.38 -2.34
CA ILE A 96 -12.20 7.80 -2.01
C ILE A 96 -13.33 8.27 -1.10
N GLU A 97 -14.56 7.79 -1.27
CA GLU A 97 -15.68 8.13 -0.37
C GLU A 97 -15.40 7.66 1.08
N ASN A 98 -14.99 6.41 1.26
CA ASN A 98 -14.71 5.84 2.59
C ASN A 98 -13.48 6.43 3.28
N TYR A 99 -12.49 6.88 2.49
CA TYR A 99 -11.21 7.38 2.98
C TYR A 99 -10.98 8.87 2.67
N SER A 100 -12.06 9.62 2.43
CA SER A 100 -12.03 11.03 2.01
C SER A 100 -11.30 11.97 2.98
N SER A 101 -11.16 11.59 4.24
CA SER A 101 -10.43 12.35 5.26
C SER A 101 -8.93 12.00 5.35
N LEU A 102 -8.45 11.03 4.58
CA LEU A 102 -7.06 10.59 4.61
C LEU A 102 -6.24 11.25 3.49
N PRO A 103 -4.94 11.51 3.71
CA PRO A 103 -4.05 12.04 2.68
C PRO A 103 -3.59 10.93 1.72
N VAL A 104 -4.53 10.13 1.21
CA VAL A 104 -4.28 9.01 0.29
C VAL A 104 -4.57 9.46 -1.14
N ASN A 105 -3.58 9.33 -2.02
CA ASN A 105 -3.74 9.51 -3.45
C ASN A 105 -3.58 8.16 -4.13
N ILE A 106 -4.57 7.78 -4.94
CA ILE A 106 -4.51 6.56 -5.74
C ILE A 106 -4.46 6.94 -7.22
N GLY A 107 -3.45 6.43 -7.90
CA GLY A 107 -3.24 6.55 -9.33
C GLY A 107 -3.25 5.20 -10.02
N CYS A 108 -3.19 5.26 -11.35
CA CYS A 108 -2.86 4.12 -12.20
C CYS A 108 -1.43 4.30 -12.67
N TRP A 109 -0.65 3.22 -12.63
CA TRP A 109 0.63 3.17 -13.31
C TRP A 109 0.41 3.46 -14.81
N LYS A 110 1.01 4.54 -15.33
CA LYS A 110 1.06 4.77 -16.78
C LYS A 110 2.21 3.95 -17.35
N LEU A 111 1.90 3.04 -18.27
CA LEU A 111 2.86 2.40 -19.19
C LEU A 111 3.73 3.45 -19.91
#